data_AF-A0A8W8KEH2-F1
#
_entry.id   AF-A0A8W8KEH2-F1
#
_cell.length_a   1.000
_cell.length_b   1.000
_cell.length_c   1.000
_cell.angle_alpha   90.00
_cell.angle_beta   90.00
_cell.angle_gamma   90.00
#
_symmetry.space_group_name_H-M   'P 1'
#
loop_
_entity.id
_entity.type
_entity.pdbx_description
1 polymer ?
#
loop_
_entity_poly.entity_id
_entity_poly.type
_entity_poly.pdbx_seq_one_letter_code
_entity_poly.pdbx_strand_id
1 'polypeptide(L)'
;DVYLTARKEELGQEAIKSLNSEGLSPKFHQLDITDQASIGRLRDFLKNTYGGLDILVNNAGIAYKQASTAPFAEQAEVSIRTNYQGTSDLCNALFPLLRPHARVVNVSSMVSTFAIKKCSKEVQAKFLNYKITVDDLTNLMHDFIQAAKKGNHESKGYPSSAYGMSKVGVSVLSEIQHRQLSADPREDILVNACCPGYVNTDMSSHKGHKTIDQGADTPLYLALLPPGTKSPAGNFVSERKIKKWKE
;
A
#
# COMPACT_ATOMS: atom_id res chain seq x y z
N ASP A 1 6.89 -19.81 -7.09
CA ASP A 1 8.00 -19.15 -6.36
C ASP A 1 7.50 -17.97 -5.55
N VAL A 2 8.21 -17.64 -4.47
CA VAL A 2 7.98 -16.43 -3.66
C VAL A 2 9.24 -15.58 -3.72
N TYR A 3 9.10 -14.32 -4.11
CA TYR A 3 10.21 -13.35 -4.06
C TYR A 3 10.05 -12.45 -2.84
N LEU A 4 11.04 -12.50 -1.96
CA LEU A 4 11.28 -11.45 -0.98
C LEU A 4 12.03 -10.32 -1.69
N THR A 5 11.53 -9.10 -1.55
CA THR A 5 12.19 -7.91 -2.11
C THR A 5 12.56 -6.93 -1.01
N ALA A 6 13.67 -6.22 -1.20
CA ALA A 6 14.13 -5.20 -0.27
C ALA A 6 14.89 -4.10 -1.01
N ARG A 7 14.80 -2.87 -0.49
CA ARG A 7 15.52 -1.72 -1.07
C ARG A 7 17.03 -1.80 -0.88
N LYS A 8 17.47 -2.33 0.27
CA LYS A 8 18.87 -2.60 0.61
C LYS A 8 19.14 -4.08 0.39
N GLU A 9 20.02 -4.37 -0.56
CA GLU A 9 20.33 -5.75 -0.95
C GLU A 9 20.91 -6.57 0.21
N GLU A 10 21.84 -6.00 0.97
CA GLU A 10 22.45 -6.65 2.14
C GLU A 10 21.40 -7.15 3.15
N LEU A 11 20.50 -6.28 3.61
CA LEU A 11 19.43 -6.64 4.54
C LEU A 11 18.44 -7.66 3.93
N GLY A 12 18.21 -7.58 2.62
CA GLY A 12 17.38 -8.55 1.90
C GLY A 12 18.00 -9.95 1.92
N GLN A 13 19.31 -10.04 1.63
CA GLN A 13 20.04 -11.30 1.65
C GLN A 13 20.16 -11.89 3.06
N GLU A 14 20.30 -11.06 4.08
CA GLU A 14 20.23 -11.49 5.49
C GLU A 14 18.86 -12.11 5.83
N ALA A 15 17.76 -11.47 5.40
CA ALA A 15 16.43 -12.00 5.59
C ALA A 15 16.23 -13.35 4.87
N ILE A 16 16.77 -13.50 3.65
CA ILE A 16 16.77 -14.80 2.94
C ILE A 16 17.51 -15.86 3.75
N LYS A 17 18.70 -15.56 4.28
CA LYS A 17 19.48 -16.51 5.09
C LYS A 17 18.71 -16.94 6.34
N SER A 18 18.05 -16.00 7.02
CA SER A 18 17.20 -16.29 8.18
C SER A 18 16.09 -17.27 7.80
N LEU A 19 15.33 -16.98 6.75
CA LEU A 19 14.23 -17.84 6.31
C LEU A 19 14.72 -19.21 5.83
N ASN A 20 15.88 -19.28 5.18
CA ASN A 20 16.50 -20.55 4.78
C ASN A 20 16.90 -21.40 5.99
N SER A 21 17.35 -20.76 7.09
CA SER A 21 17.66 -21.49 8.34
C SER A 21 16.43 -22.08 9.01
N GLU A 22 15.23 -21.58 8.68
CA GLU A 22 13.93 -22.10 9.09
C GLU A 22 13.39 -23.17 8.12
N GLY A 23 14.16 -23.57 7.10
CA GLY A 23 13.76 -24.57 6.11
C GLY A 23 12.88 -24.03 4.98
N LEU A 24 12.72 -22.70 4.87
CA LEU A 24 12.04 -22.06 3.76
C LEU A 24 13.01 -21.80 2.60
N SER A 25 12.50 -21.42 1.43
CA SER A 25 13.33 -21.13 0.26
C SER A 25 12.79 -19.99 -0.61
N PRO A 26 12.57 -18.79 -0.04
CA PRO A 26 12.24 -17.62 -0.84
C PRO A 26 13.40 -17.24 -1.78
N LYS A 27 13.07 -16.68 -2.93
CA LYS A 27 14.03 -16.05 -3.84
C LYS A 27 14.15 -14.56 -3.51
N PHE A 28 15.24 -13.93 -3.96
CA PHE A 28 15.49 -12.51 -3.74
C PHE A 28 15.50 -11.72 -5.05
N HIS A 29 14.97 -10.50 -5.00
CA HIS A 29 15.24 -9.46 -5.99
C HIS A 29 15.21 -8.08 -5.31
N GLN A 30 16.15 -7.20 -5.64
CA GLN A 30 16.18 -5.84 -5.09
C GLN A 30 14.95 -5.04 -5.57
N LEU A 31 14.34 -4.25 -4.67
CA LEU A 31 13.26 -3.32 -4.99
C LEU A 31 13.24 -2.13 -4.04
N ASP A 32 13.44 -0.92 -4.57
CA ASP A 32 13.05 0.33 -3.92
C ASP A 32 11.88 0.93 -4.69
N ILE A 33 10.70 0.99 -4.05
CA ILE A 33 9.48 1.50 -4.67
C ILE A 33 9.52 3.01 -4.95
N THR A 34 10.55 3.72 -4.49
CA THR A 34 10.75 5.15 -4.77
C THR A 34 11.76 5.40 -5.89
N ASP A 35 12.34 4.34 -6.47
CA ASP A 35 13.27 4.40 -7.60
C ASP A 35 12.63 3.72 -8.84
N GLN A 36 12.36 4.52 -9.87
CA GLN A 36 11.77 4.04 -11.13
C GLN A 36 12.66 3.04 -11.84
N ALA A 37 13.99 3.18 -11.74
CA ALA A 37 14.91 2.22 -12.35
C ALA A 37 14.85 0.87 -11.61
N SER A 38 14.73 0.88 -10.27
CA SER A 38 14.54 -0.33 -9.47
C SER A 38 13.24 -1.04 -9.81
N ILE A 39 12.12 -0.31 -9.90
CA ILE A 39 10.83 -0.85 -10.35
C ILE A 39 10.94 -1.46 -11.75
N GLY A 40 11.58 -0.74 -12.69
CA GLY A 40 11.79 -1.20 -14.07
C GLY A 40 12.59 -2.51 -14.15
N ARG A 41 13.68 -2.62 -13.36
CA ARG A 41 14.48 -3.85 -13.28
C ARG A 41 13.63 -5.04 -12.80
N LEU A 42 12.84 -4.86 -11.74
CA LEU A 42 11.96 -5.93 -11.24
C LEU A 42 10.90 -6.31 -12.28
N ARG A 43 10.27 -5.34 -12.94
CA ARG A 43 9.28 -5.59 -14.00
C ARG A 43 9.89 -6.45 -15.11
N ASP A 44 11.05 -6.04 -15.63
CA ASP A 44 11.69 -6.73 -16.75
C ASP A 44 12.15 -8.13 -16.34
N PHE A 45 12.67 -8.28 -15.12
CA PHE A 45 12.99 -9.58 -14.54
C PHE A 45 11.78 -10.51 -14.47
N LEU A 46 10.65 -10.05 -13.91
CA LEU A 46 9.42 -10.86 -13.77
C LEU A 46 8.87 -11.24 -15.15
N LYS A 47 8.86 -10.29 -16.09
CA LYS A 47 8.44 -10.53 -17.47
C LYS A 47 9.31 -11.58 -18.16
N ASN A 48 10.63 -11.48 -18.06
CA ASN A 48 11.55 -12.37 -18.75
C ASN A 48 11.65 -13.75 -18.10
N THR A 49 11.52 -13.82 -16.78
CA THR A 49 11.70 -15.08 -16.01
C THR A 49 10.42 -15.87 -15.90
N TYR A 50 9.30 -15.19 -15.66
CA TYR A 50 8.00 -15.84 -15.42
C TYR A 50 6.99 -15.55 -16.52
N GLY A 51 7.07 -14.43 -17.24
CA GLY A 51 6.05 -14.02 -18.21
C GLY A 51 4.76 -13.52 -17.56
N GLY A 52 4.74 -13.31 -16.24
CA GLY A 52 3.57 -12.81 -15.52
C GLY A 52 3.75 -12.78 -14.00
N LEU A 53 2.72 -12.31 -13.31
CA LEU A 53 2.66 -12.15 -11.86
C LEU A 53 1.30 -12.59 -11.31
N ASP A 54 1.30 -13.52 -10.35
CA ASP A 54 0.09 -14.08 -9.76
C ASP A 54 -0.34 -13.32 -8.48
N ILE A 55 0.63 -12.91 -7.66
CA ILE A 55 0.36 -12.27 -6.37
C ILE A 55 1.30 -11.07 -6.21
N LEU A 56 0.73 -9.91 -5.85
CA LEU A 56 1.48 -8.70 -5.49
C LEU A 56 1.06 -8.24 -4.09
N VAL A 57 2.01 -8.14 -3.17
CA VAL A 57 1.78 -7.59 -1.82
C VAL A 57 2.56 -6.29 -1.66
N ASN A 58 1.87 -5.16 -1.82
CA ASN A 58 2.41 -3.83 -1.57
C ASN A 58 2.43 -3.55 -0.06
N ASN A 59 3.45 -4.10 0.62
CA ASN A 59 3.65 -3.96 2.06
C ASN A 59 4.56 -2.78 2.44
N ALA A 60 5.49 -2.39 1.58
CA ALA A 60 6.48 -1.36 1.87
C ALA A 60 5.82 -0.04 2.27
N GLY A 61 6.33 0.56 3.34
CA GLY A 61 5.85 1.85 3.82
C GLY A 61 6.66 2.35 5.01
N ILE A 62 6.51 3.63 5.29
CA ILE A 62 7.20 4.34 6.37
C ILE A 62 6.21 5.16 7.19
N ALA A 63 6.61 5.46 8.43
CA ALA A 63 5.96 6.43 9.27
C ALA A 63 7.04 7.13 10.09
N TYR A 64 6.89 8.43 10.28
CA TYR A 64 7.69 9.15 11.27
C TYR A 64 7.27 8.71 12.68
N LYS A 65 8.23 8.74 13.61
CA LYS A 65 7.96 8.50 15.02
C LYS A 65 7.11 9.64 15.58
N GLN A 66 6.29 9.33 16.59
CA GLN A 66 5.47 10.35 17.27
C GLN A 66 6.32 11.50 17.84
N ALA A 67 7.53 11.20 18.30
CA ALA A 67 8.49 12.18 18.83
C ALA A 67 9.41 12.80 17.77
N SER A 68 9.14 12.56 16.47
CA SER A 68 9.94 13.15 15.39
C SER A 68 9.84 14.67 15.40
N THR A 69 10.99 15.34 15.32
CA THR A 69 11.09 16.80 15.19
C THR A 69 11.16 17.27 13.73
N ALA A 70 11.10 16.35 12.77
CA ALA A 70 11.10 16.70 11.34
C ALA A 70 9.91 17.61 11.01
N PRO A 71 10.09 18.67 10.19
CA PRO A 71 9.01 19.56 9.79
C PRO A 71 7.83 18.81 9.18
N PHE A 72 6.59 19.23 9.48
CA PHE A 72 5.39 18.53 8.98
C PHE A 72 5.34 18.45 7.44
N ALA A 73 5.84 19.48 6.75
CA ALA A 73 5.98 19.49 5.30
C ALA A 73 6.85 18.32 4.78
N GLU A 74 7.98 18.07 5.44
CA GLU A 74 8.86 16.93 5.12
C GLU A 74 8.15 15.60 5.43
N GLN A 75 7.45 15.53 6.57
CA GLN A 75 6.69 14.33 6.92
C GLN A 75 5.64 14.00 5.87
N ALA A 76 4.89 15.02 5.40
CA ALA A 76 3.89 14.89 4.34
C ALA A 76 4.53 14.42 3.03
N GLU A 77 5.54 15.13 2.54
CA GLU A 77 6.19 14.81 1.27
C GLU A 77 6.81 13.41 1.26
N VAL A 78 7.57 13.06 2.29
CA VAL A 78 8.27 11.77 2.36
C VAL A 78 7.30 10.60 2.55
N SER A 79 6.25 10.78 3.37
CA SER A 79 5.22 9.74 3.58
C SER A 79 4.37 9.51 2.34
N ILE A 80 3.94 10.57 1.65
CA ILE A 80 3.17 10.45 0.39
C ILE A 80 4.05 9.82 -0.70
N ARG A 81 5.29 10.29 -0.87
CA ARG A 81 6.22 9.77 -1.89
C ARG A 81 6.44 8.26 -1.76
N THR A 82 6.62 7.77 -0.55
CA THR A 82 6.89 6.35 -0.33
C THR A 82 5.61 5.52 -0.34
N ASN A 83 4.66 5.86 0.53
CA ASN A 83 3.53 4.98 0.81
C ASN A 83 2.49 5.00 -0.30
N TYR A 84 2.25 6.17 -0.91
CA TYR A 84 1.26 6.33 -1.97
C TYR A 84 1.91 6.28 -3.36
N GLN A 85 2.81 7.22 -3.67
CA GLN A 85 3.33 7.35 -5.04
C GLN A 85 4.13 6.11 -5.44
N GLY A 86 5.07 5.67 -4.59
CA GLY A 86 5.85 4.47 -4.86
C GLY A 86 4.99 3.20 -5.02
N THR A 87 3.93 3.06 -4.22
CA THR A 87 2.94 1.98 -4.38
C THR A 87 2.21 2.08 -5.72
N SER A 88 1.77 3.29 -6.09
CA SER A 88 1.11 3.53 -7.37
C SER A 88 2.02 3.24 -8.56
N ASP A 89 3.28 3.67 -8.51
CA ASP A 89 4.27 3.47 -9.56
C ASP A 89 4.58 1.98 -9.75
N LEU A 90 4.75 1.25 -8.65
CA LEU A 90 4.95 -0.19 -8.68
C LEU A 90 3.74 -0.91 -9.28
N CYS A 91 2.51 -0.54 -8.88
CA CYS A 91 1.30 -1.08 -9.48
C CYS A 91 1.25 -0.79 -10.99
N ASN A 92 1.48 0.46 -11.41
CA ASN A 92 1.46 0.84 -12.82
C ASN A 92 2.46 0.04 -13.65
N ALA A 93 3.65 -0.23 -13.11
CA ALA A 93 4.68 -1.02 -13.80
C ALA A 93 4.36 -2.52 -13.86
N LEU A 94 3.76 -3.09 -12.82
CA LEU A 94 3.54 -4.54 -12.69
C LEU A 94 2.14 -5.01 -13.11
N PHE A 95 1.14 -4.13 -13.15
CA PHE A 95 -0.23 -4.47 -13.54
C PHE A 95 -0.33 -5.07 -14.95
N PRO A 96 0.46 -4.63 -15.95
CA PRO A 96 0.50 -5.31 -17.25
C PRO A 96 0.95 -6.78 -17.19
N LEU A 97 1.63 -7.20 -16.12
CA LEU A 97 2.10 -8.58 -15.94
C LEU A 97 1.11 -9.47 -15.16
N LEU A 98 0.05 -8.90 -14.56
CA LEU A 98 -0.90 -9.70 -13.80
C LEU A 98 -1.53 -10.79 -14.67
N ARG A 99 -1.62 -12.00 -14.13
CA ARG A 99 -2.29 -13.14 -14.77
C ARG A 99 -3.79 -13.16 -14.45
N PRO A 100 -4.58 -13.96 -15.19
CA PRO A 100 -5.87 -14.44 -14.71
C PRO A 100 -5.78 -14.89 -13.24
N HIS A 101 -6.81 -14.56 -12.46
CA HIS A 101 -6.89 -14.86 -11.02
C HIS A 101 -5.82 -14.17 -10.16
N ALA A 102 -5.18 -13.09 -10.61
CA ALA A 102 -4.14 -12.44 -9.80
C ALA A 102 -4.69 -11.70 -8.57
N ARG A 103 -3.96 -11.72 -7.45
CA ARG A 103 -4.35 -11.09 -6.17
C ARG A 103 -3.37 -9.97 -5.84
N VAL A 104 -3.89 -8.75 -5.70
CA VAL A 104 -3.11 -7.58 -5.28
C VAL A 104 -3.57 -7.13 -3.90
N VAL A 105 -2.63 -7.06 -2.98
CA VAL A 105 -2.86 -6.66 -1.59
C VAL A 105 -2.09 -5.38 -1.30
N ASN A 106 -2.81 -4.29 -1.07
CA ASN A 106 -2.23 -3.02 -0.67
C ASN A 106 -2.32 -2.87 0.85
N VAL A 107 -1.19 -2.93 1.55
CA VAL A 107 -1.17 -2.81 3.02
C VAL A 107 -1.34 -1.33 3.40
N SER A 108 -2.58 -0.98 3.73
CA SER A 108 -2.96 0.33 4.24
C SER A 108 -2.87 0.36 5.78
N SER A 109 -3.77 1.08 6.45
CA SER A 109 -3.85 1.18 7.91
C SER A 109 -5.22 1.68 8.34
N MET A 110 -5.74 1.24 9.49
CA MET A 110 -6.94 1.82 10.11
C MET A 110 -6.77 3.32 10.42
N VAL A 111 -5.54 3.83 10.44
CA VAL A 111 -5.26 5.27 10.53
C VAL A 111 -5.87 6.04 9.35
N SER A 112 -6.06 5.42 8.18
CA SER A 112 -6.73 6.06 7.05
C SER A 112 -8.18 6.44 7.40
N THR A 113 -8.91 5.60 8.14
CA THR A 113 -10.27 5.88 8.61
C THR A 113 -10.31 7.10 9.55
N PHE A 114 -9.35 7.20 10.47
CA PHE A 114 -9.29 8.37 11.36
C PHE A 114 -8.88 9.64 10.62
N ALA A 115 -7.95 9.53 9.66
CA ALA A 115 -7.49 10.67 8.86
C ALA A 115 -8.61 11.21 7.97
N ILE A 116 -9.33 10.35 7.23
CA ILE A 116 -10.41 10.80 6.34
C ILE A 116 -11.55 11.44 7.14
N LYS A 117 -11.89 10.91 8.32
CA LYS A 117 -12.93 11.50 9.20
C LYS A 117 -12.57 12.88 9.73
N LYS A 118 -11.27 13.18 9.86
CA LYS A 118 -10.76 14.48 10.28
C LYS A 118 -10.61 15.49 9.13
N CYS A 119 -10.72 15.06 7.88
CA CYS A 119 -10.79 15.99 6.76
C CYS A 119 -12.09 16.84 6.84
N SER A 120 -12.13 18.02 6.21
CA SER A 120 -13.38 18.77 6.02
C SER A 120 -14.35 17.99 5.13
N LYS A 121 -15.65 18.35 5.13
CA LYS A 121 -16.65 17.67 4.30
C LYS A 121 -16.36 17.81 2.81
N GLU A 122 -15.80 18.93 2.39
CA GLU A 122 -15.39 19.20 1.01
C GLU A 122 -14.23 18.30 0.60
N VAL A 123 -13.21 18.15 1.46
CA VAL A 123 -12.07 17.26 1.20
C VAL A 123 -12.52 15.80 1.22
N GLN A 124 -13.37 15.40 2.20
CA GLN A 124 -13.97 14.06 2.25
C GLN A 124 -14.70 13.75 0.94
N ALA A 125 -15.58 14.64 0.46
CA ALA A 125 -16.35 14.43 -0.76
C ALA A 125 -15.47 14.13 -1.98
N LYS A 126 -14.27 14.71 -2.07
CA LYS A 126 -13.31 14.43 -3.16
C LYS A 126 -12.80 12.98 -3.09
N PHE A 127 -12.35 12.52 -1.92
CA PHE A 127 -11.89 11.13 -1.73
C PHE A 127 -13.00 10.07 -1.78
N LEU A 128 -14.23 10.48 -1.47
CA LEU A 128 -15.43 9.63 -1.49
C LEU A 128 -16.10 9.58 -2.87
N ASN A 129 -15.68 10.42 -3.82
CA ASN A 129 -16.21 10.40 -5.17
C ASN A 129 -15.92 9.05 -5.84
N TYR A 130 -16.96 8.26 -6.12
CA TYR A 130 -16.83 6.98 -6.81
C TYR A 130 -16.13 7.09 -8.18
N LYS A 131 -16.23 8.24 -8.85
CA LYS A 131 -15.61 8.48 -10.17
C LYS A 131 -14.16 8.97 -10.10
N ILE A 132 -13.59 9.14 -8.90
CA ILE A 132 -12.22 9.63 -8.73
C ILE A 132 -11.23 8.78 -9.55
N THR A 133 -10.39 9.43 -10.35
CA THR A 133 -9.32 8.79 -11.12
C THR A 133 -8.01 8.73 -10.33
N VAL A 134 -7.02 7.97 -10.80
CA VAL A 134 -5.67 7.96 -10.21
C VAL A 134 -5.05 9.36 -10.29
N ASP A 135 -5.30 10.11 -11.36
CA ASP A 135 -4.79 11.48 -11.52
C ASP A 135 -5.46 12.44 -10.54
N ASP A 136 -6.79 12.35 -10.36
CA ASP A 136 -7.50 13.12 -9.35
C ASP A 136 -6.95 12.83 -7.95
N LEU A 137 -6.77 11.56 -7.61
CA LEU A 137 -6.22 11.15 -6.33
C LEU A 137 -4.79 11.67 -6.13
N THR A 138 -3.96 11.60 -7.16
CA THR A 138 -2.58 12.11 -7.16
C THR A 138 -2.56 13.63 -6.96
N ASN A 139 -3.47 14.36 -7.61
CA ASN A 139 -3.63 15.79 -7.41
C ASN A 139 -4.07 16.14 -5.98
N LEU A 140 -4.94 15.34 -5.35
CA LEU A 140 -5.30 15.52 -3.93
C LEU A 140 -4.11 15.28 -3.00
N MET A 141 -3.30 14.25 -3.27
CA MET A 141 -2.08 13.99 -2.50
C MET A 141 -1.07 15.14 -2.66
N HIS A 142 -0.95 15.71 -3.86
CA HIS A 142 -0.11 16.87 -4.12
C HIS A 142 -0.64 18.12 -3.40
N ASP A 143 -1.94 18.40 -3.45
CA ASP A 143 -2.57 19.53 -2.75
C ASP A 143 -2.33 19.44 -1.23
N PHE A 144 -2.44 18.26 -0.63
CA PHE A 144 -2.09 18.04 0.77
C PHE A 144 -0.61 18.38 1.05
N ILE A 145 0.33 17.92 0.22
CA ILE A 145 1.76 18.25 0.37
C ILE A 145 1.98 19.77 0.28
N GLN A 146 1.35 20.44 -0.69
CA GLN A 146 1.50 21.90 -0.85
C GLN A 146 0.91 22.67 0.33
N ALA A 147 -0.23 22.22 0.86
CA ALA A 147 -0.82 22.82 2.04
C ALA A 147 0.06 22.63 3.29
N ALA A 148 0.69 21.45 3.44
CA ALA A 148 1.66 21.20 4.51
C ALA A 148 2.92 22.08 4.37
N LYS A 149 3.44 22.25 3.15
CA LYS A 149 4.57 23.16 2.85
C LYS A 149 4.26 24.62 3.19
N LYS A 150 3.01 25.05 3.00
CA LYS A 150 2.52 26.39 3.33
C LYS A 150 2.09 26.53 4.80
N GLY A 151 2.08 25.45 5.58
CA GLY A 151 1.61 25.46 6.96
C GLY A 151 0.10 25.73 7.11
N ASN A 152 -0.70 25.49 6.07
CA ASN A 152 -2.14 25.79 6.05
C ASN A 152 -3.02 24.57 5.73
N HIS A 153 -2.52 23.35 5.94
CA HIS A 153 -3.24 22.10 5.70
C HIS A 153 -4.54 22.01 6.49
N GLU A 154 -4.57 22.44 7.75
CA GLU A 154 -5.80 22.41 8.57
C GLU A 154 -6.86 23.38 8.04
N SER A 155 -6.48 24.62 7.68
CA SER A 155 -7.42 25.58 7.08
C SER A 155 -7.87 25.15 5.68
N LYS A 156 -7.11 24.29 5.01
CA LYS A 156 -7.48 23.63 3.74
C LYS A 156 -8.34 22.37 3.95
N GLY A 157 -8.62 21.99 5.20
CA GLY A 157 -9.48 20.87 5.54
C GLY A 157 -8.77 19.51 5.56
N TYR A 158 -7.44 19.48 5.65
CA TYR A 158 -6.67 18.24 5.84
C TYR A 158 -6.29 18.04 7.32
N PRO A 159 -6.11 16.78 7.76
CA PRO A 159 -5.68 16.48 9.12
C PRO A 159 -4.17 16.70 9.30
N SER A 160 -3.76 16.91 10.55
CA SER A 160 -2.36 16.90 10.99
C SER A 160 -1.79 15.47 11.13
N SER A 161 -1.96 14.64 10.09
CA SER A 161 -1.42 13.27 10.03
C SER A 161 -0.94 12.92 8.62
N ALA A 162 0.36 13.15 8.37
CA ALA A 162 1.01 12.82 7.10
C ALA A 162 0.92 11.33 6.76
N TYR A 163 1.22 10.46 7.74
CA TYR A 163 1.07 9.02 7.59
C TYR A 163 -0.39 8.63 7.29
N GLY A 164 -1.34 9.20 8.02
CA GLY A 164 -2.76 8.96 7.81
C GLY A 164 -3.21 9.31 6.40
N MET A 165 -2.85 10.49 5.90
CA MET A 165 -3.16 10.91 4.53
C MET A 165 -2.51 10.00 3.48
N SER A 166 -1.28 9.54 3.70
CA SER A 166 -0.65 8.57 2.80
C SER A 166 -1.42 7.25 2.71
N LYS A 167 -2.01 6.81 3.82
CA LYS A 167 -2.81 5.58 3.90
C LYS A 167 -4.25 5.79 3.40
N VAL A 168 -4.81 7.00 3.49
CA VAL A 168 -6.01 7.38 2.73
C VAL A 168 -5.75 7.21 1.24
N GLY A 169 -4.64 7.73 0.74
CA GLY A 169 -4.19 7.55 -0.65
C GLY A 169 -4.16 6.08 -1.06
N VAL A 170 -3.46 5.23 -0.29
CA VAL A 170 -3.39 3.78 -0.57
C VAL A 170 -4.77 3.12 -0.58
N SER A 171 -5.64 3.46 0.37
CA SER A 171 -6.98 2.86 0.43
C SER A 171 -7.87 3.27 -0.74
N VAL A 172 -7.86 4.54 -1.14
CA VAL A 172 -8.63 5.00 -2.32
C VAL A 172 -8.02 4.46 -3.61
N LEU A 173 -6.69 4.38 -3.71
CA LEU A 173 -5.98 3.79 -4.85
C LEU A 173 -6.45 2.36 -5.11
N SER A 174 -6.55 1.52 -4.07
CA SER A 174 -7.04 0.15 -4.19
C SER A 174 -8.45 0.05 -4.78
N GLU A 175 -9.35 0.96 -4.38
CA GLU A 175 -10.72 1.00 -4.92
C GLU A 175 -10.74 1.37 -6.40
N ILE A 176 -9.92 2.37 -6.79
CA ILE A 176 -9.78 2.79 -8.19
C ILE A 176 -9.20 1.64 -9.02
N GLN A 177 -8.11 1.03 -8.55
CA GLN A 177 -7.42 -0.07 -9.21
C GLN A 177 -8.34 -1.27 -9.42
N HIS A 178 -9.10 -1.67 -8.40
CA HIS A 178 -10.04 -2.76 -8.56
C HIS A 178 -11.14 -2.44 -9.57
N ARG A 179 -11.68 -1.21 -9.54
CA ARG A 179 -12.68 -0.77 -10.52
C ARG A 179 -12.14 -0.79 -11.95
N GLN A 180 -10.90 -0.35 -12.17
CA GLN A 180 -10.24 -0.41 -13.47
C GLN A 180 -10.05 -1.86 -13.93
N LEU A 181 -9.57 -2.74 -13.03
CA LEU A 181 -9.33 -4.14 -13.35
C LEU A 181 -10.61 -4.96 -13.52
N SER A 182 -11.74 -4.47 -13.01
CA SER A 182 -13.05 -5.08 -13.27
C SER A 182 -13.51 -4.95 -14.73
N ALA A 183 -12.91 -4.01 -15.49
CA ALA A 183 -13.11 -3.87 -16.93
C ALA A 183 -11.98 -4.51 -17.76
N ASP A 184 -11.00 -5.16 -17.10
CA ASP A 184 -9.89 -5.84 -17.76
C ASP A 184 -10.36 -7.14 -18.43
N PRO A 185 -9.83 -7.50 -19.60
CA PRO A 185 -10.16 -8.79 -20.25
C PRO A 185 -9.67 -10.02 -19.46
N ARG A 186 -8.69 -9.86 -18.55
CA ARG A 186 -8.20 -10.95 -17.70
C ARG A 186 -9.22 -11.21 -16.59
N GLU A 187 -9.54 -12.48 -16.41
CA GLU A 187 -10.54 -12.88 -15.43
C GLU A 187 -10.04 -12.77 -13.98
N ASP A 188 -10.97 -12.45 -13.07
CA ASP A 188 -10.84 -12.69 -11.63
C ASP A 188 -9.63 -12.03 -10.94
N ILE A 189 -9.21 -10.85 -11.41
CA ILE A 189 -8.19 -10.05 -10.72
C ILE A 189 -8.83 -9.30 -9.55
N LEU A 190 -8.31 -9.54 -8.34
CA LEU A 190 -8.78 -8.88 -7.13
C LEU A 190 -7.72 -7.94 -6.56
N VAL A 191 -8.12 -6.70 -6.25
CA VAL A 191 -7.30 -5.72 -5.53
C VAL A 191 -8.02 -5.35 -4.25
N ASN A 192 -7.34 -5.46 -3.11
CA ASN A 192 -7.90 -5.07 -1.82
C ASN A 192 -6.89 -4.26 -1.01
N ALA A 193 -7.37 -3.26 -0.28
CA ALA A 193 -6.61 -2.63 0.80
C ALA A 193 -6.83 -3.41 2.09
N CYS A 194 -5.83 -3.41 2.98
CA CYS A 194 -6.00 -3.99 4.31
C CYS A 194 -5.30 -3.23 5.43
N CYS A 195 -5.66 -3.56 6.67
CA CYS A 195 -4.91 -3.18 7.86
C CYS A 195 -4.43 -4.45 8.58
N PRO A 196 -3.12 -4.55 8.90
CA PRO A 196 -2.57 -5.69 9.64
C PRO A 196 -2.89 -5.65 11.14
N GLY A 197 -3.43 -4.52 11.64
CA GLY A 197 -3.57 -4.25 13.07
C GLY A 197 -2.35 -3.52 13.63
N TYR A 198 -2.26 -3.42 14.96
CA TYR A 198 -1.15 -2.74 15.62
C TYR A 198 -0.05 -3.75 15.98
N VAL A 199 0.87 -3.94 15.03
CA VAL A 199 1.92 -4.99 15.04
C VAL A 199 3.18 -4.50 15.73
N ASN A 200 3.81 -5.36 16.52
CA ASN A 200 5.12 -5.15 17.14
C ASN A 200 6.22 -5.17 16.05
N THR A 201 6.65 -3.98 15.60
CA THR A 201 7.70 -3.79 14.59
C THR A 201 8.50 -2.55 14.93
N ASP A 202 9.61 -2.36 14.21
CA ASP A 202 10.38 -1.12 14.25
C ASP A 202 9.48 0.09 14.00
N MET A 203 8.53 0.03 13.06
CA MET A 203 7.63 1.15 12.75
C MET A 203 6.82 1.58 13.98
N SER A 204 6.22 0.62 14.71
CA SER A 204 5.44 0.88 15.93
C SER A 204 6.30 1.13 17.18
N SER A 205 7.63 1.16 17.03
CA SER A 205 8.58 1.24 18.16
C SER A 205 8.37 0.09 19.15
N HIS A 206 8.03 -1.09 18.64
CA HIS A 206 7.72 -2.30 19.41
C HIS A 206 6.57 -2.16 20.42
N LYS A 207 5.68 -1.17 20.23
CA LYS A 207 4.51 -0.95 21.10
C LYS A 207 3.24 -1.65 20.61
N GLY A 208 3.29 -2.34 19.47
CA GLY A 208 2.16 -3.10 18.94
C GLY A 208 1.81 -4.31 19.81
N HIS A 209 0.52 -4.62 19.92
CA HIS A 209 0.03 -5.76 20.70
C HIS A 209 -0.03 -7.07 19.88
N LYS A 210 0.09 -6.99 18.56
CA LYS A 210 0.16 -8.17 17.68
C LYS A 210 1.60 -8.59 17.39
N THR A 211 1.84 -9.90 17.28
CA THR A 211 3.07 -10.43 16.68
C THR A 211 3.10 -10.19 15.17
N ILE A 212 4.26 -10.36 14.54
CA ILE A 212 4.40 -10.26 13.08
C ILE A 212 3.51 -11.27 12.34
N ASP A 213 3.37 -12.49 12.85
CA ASP A 213 2.51 -13.53 12.24
C ASP A 213 1.03 -13.16 12.33
N GLN A 214 0.59 -12.65 13.48
CA GLN A 214 -0.78 -12.12 13.64
C GLN A 214 -1.03 -10.90 12.74
N GLY A 215 0.00 -10.12 12.46
CA GLY A 215 -0.05 -9.01 11.50
C GLY A 215 -0.14 -9.46 10.05
N ALA A 216 0.53 -10.55 9.70
CA ALA A 216 0.56 -11.11 8.34
C ALA A 216 -0.75 -11.83 7.95
N ASP A 217 -1.59 -12.19 8.92
CA ASP A 217 -2.84 -12.93 8.74
C ASP A 217 -3.78 -12.36 7.66
N THR A 218 -4.16 -11.08 7.78
CA THR A 218 -5.11 -10.47 6.82
C THR A 218 -4.48 -10.26 5.44
N PRO A 219 -3.25 -9.74 5.30
CA PRO A 219 -2.58 -9.70 4.00
C PRO A 219 -2.48 -11.07 3.32
N LEU A 220 -2.11 -12.12 4.06
CA LEU A 220 -2.01 -13.48 3.54
C LEU A 220 -3.37 -14.04 3.11
N TYR A 221 -4.41 -13.82 3.93
CA TYR A 221 -5.79 -14.18 3.59
C TYR A 221 -6.23 -13.58 2.25
N LEU A 222 -5.92 -12.31 2.00
CA LEU A 222 -6.28 -11.63 0.74
C LEU A 222 -5.44 -12.12 -0.45
N ALA A 223 -4.15 -12.39 -0.23
CA ALA A 223 -3.25 -12.89 -1.25
C ALA A 223 -3.65 -14.29 -1.76
N LEU A 224 -4.29 -15.08 -0.90
CA LEU A 224 -4.68 -16.48 -1.16
C LEU A 224 -6.18 -16.70 -1.34
N LEU A 225 -6.95 -15.63 -1.64
CA LEU A 225 -8.36 -15.79 -1.99
C LEU A 225 -8.51 -16.78 -3.17
N PRO A 226 -9.47 -17.73 -3.10
CA PRO A 226 -9.61 -18.73 -4.15
C PRO A 226 -10.12 -18.13 -5.47
N PRO A 227 -9.80 -18.76 -6.63
CA PRO A 227 -10.42 -18.44 -7.91
C PRO A 227 -11.94 -18.32 -7.85
N GLY A 228 -12.48 -17.28 -8.47
CA GLY A 228 -13.91 -16.99 -8.53
C GLY A 228 -14.47 -16.24 -7.32
N THR A 229 -13.62 -15.83 -6.36
CA THR A 229 -14.04 -15.04 -5.20
C THR A 229 -14.73 -13.75 -5.63
N LYS A 230 -15.96 -13.54 -5.15
CA LYS A 230 -16.73 -12.31 -5.45
C LYS A 230 -16.56 -11.20 -4.42
N SER A 231 -16.09 -11.53 -3.22
CA SER A 231 -15.87 -10.59 -2.12
C SER A 231 -14.89 -11.20 -1.10
N PRO A 232 -13.93 -10.43 -0.56
CA PRO A 232 -13.72 -8.99 -0.75
C PRO A 232 -13.10 -8.63 -2.10
N ALA A 233 -13.57 -7.54 -2.70
CA ALA A 233 -13.17 -7.07 -4.03
C ALA A 233 -13.22 -5.53 -4.07
N GLY A 234 -12.05 -4.88 -4.11
CA GLY A 234 -11.95 -3.42 -4.00
C GLY A 234 -12.30 -2.90 -2.61
N ASN A 235 -12.18 -3.72 -1.57
CA ASN A 235 -12.57 -3.35 -0.20
C ASN A 235 -11.36 -3.01 0.68
N PHE A 236 -11.66 -2.37 1.82
CA PHE A 236 -10.75 -2.27 2.94
C PHE A 236 -11.04 -3.39 3.93
N VAL A 237 -10.03 -4.20 4.27
CA VAL A 237 -10.20 -5.41 5.09
C VAL A 237 -9.30 -5.37 6.32
N SER A 238 -9.82 -5.79 7.47
CA SER A 238 -9.06 -5.93 8.72
C SER A 238 -9.63 -7.07 9.54
N GLU A 239 -8.76 -7.91 10.13
CA GLU A 239 -9.15 -9.17 10.79
C GLU A 239 -9.98 -10.06 9.85
N ARG A 240 -9.57 -10.15 8.57
CA ARG A 240 -10.28 -10.84 7.49
C ARG A 240 -11.75 -10.40 7.28
N LYS A 241 -12.13 -9.22 7.79
CA LYS A 241 -13.49 -8.66 7.67
C LYS A 241 -13.45 -7.34 6.90
N ILE A 242 -14.39 -7.17 5.97
CA ILE A 242 -14.61 -5.88 5.30
C ILE A 242 -14.97 -4.83 6.36
N LYS A 243 -14.30 -3.67 6.29
CA LYS A 243 -14.57 -2.54 7.15
C LYS A 243 -15.14 -1.40 6.32
N LYS A 244 -16.15 -0.75 6.90
CA LYS A 244 -16.62 0.56 6.46
C LYS A 244 -15.57 1.60 6.90
N TRP A 245 -14.58 1.83 6.05
CA TRP A 245 -13.43 2.68 6.38
C TRP A 245 -13.68 4.16 6.05
N LYS A 246 -14.67 4.42 5.20
CA LYS A 246 -15.14 5.73 4.70
C LYS A 246 -16.38 6.27 5.42
N GLU A 247 -16.99 5.47 6.30
CA GLU A 247 -18.19 5.82 7.10
C GLU A 247 -17.81 6.06 8.57
#